data_AF-A0A0Q4DQR1-F1
#
_entry.id   AF-A0A0Q4DQR1-F1
#
_cell.length_a   1.000
_cell.length_b   1.000
_cell.length_c   1.000
_cell.angle_alpha   90.00
_cell.angle_beta   90.00
_cell.angle_gamma   90.00
#
_symmetry.space_group_name_H-M   'P 1'
#
loop_
_entity.id
_entity.type
_entity.pdbx_description
1 polymer ?
#
loop_
_entity_poly.entity_id
_entity_poly.type
_entity_poly.pdbx_seq_one_letter_code
_entity_poly.pdbx_strand_id
1 'polypeptide(L)'
;MLFGVGGDRTGYDILRGREPRFVEIGNYSYTTSDGKNTHTSRWGYIAIRLDVPLPHIVLDAVGNGVKLGLWERGQRLSLEGDFDRYFHLSCPQGYERDALYLFTPDVMARFIDNASALEVEIVDDWMFLYSPDELSTLDPARWAWAFAVVSALLDKLEQWGRWRDDRLQEGAFAPRPVPVAATPGAVAPTAAAPTPAPLPMTFTPAPVGVAPPGQRLKRSNAWLIALLVVAGSLVVIPLVVFAAGFLFFLAQ
;
A
#
# COMPACT_ATOMS: atom_id res chain seq x y z
N MET A 1 2.42 0.30 -5.64
CA MET A 1 3.89 0.30 -5.48
C MET A 1 4.56 1.11 -6.58
N LEU A 2 5.27 2.17 -6.19
CA LEU A 2 6.07 3.03 -7.07
C LEU A 2 7.19 2.24 -7.78
N PHE A 3 7.81 1.28 -7.08
CA PHE A 3 8.88 0.41 -7.62
C PHE A 3 8.43 -0.50 -8.77
N GLY A 4 7.11 -0.60 -9.01
CA GLY A 4 6.53 -1.36 -10.11
C GLY A 4 6.31 -0.56 -11.39
N VAL A 5 6.63 0.74 -11.42
CA VAL A 5 6.32 1.66 -12.53
C VAL A 5 7.48 1.76 -13.53
N GLY A 6 7.17 1.84 -14.82
CA GLY A 6 8.14 2.18 -15.88
C GLY A 6 9.21 1.12 -16.15
N GLY A 7 10.23 1.50 -16.93
CA GLY A 7 11.47 0.76 -17.19
C GLY A 7 12.69 1.41 -16.50
N ASP A 8 13.89 0.90 -16.78
CA ASP A 8 15.20 1.42 -16.32
C ASP A 8 15.28 1.78 -14.83
N ARG A 9 14.66 0.94 -14.01
CA ARG A 9 14.45 1.17 -12.58
C ARG A 9 15.77 1.09 -11.82
N THR A 10 16.14 2.17 -11.16
CA THR A 10 17.43 2.27 -10.45
C THR A 10 17.27 2.97 -9.11
N GLY A 11 17.72 2.32 -8.03
CA GLY A 11 17.93 2.95 -6.73
C GLY A 11 19.38 3.42 -6.57
N TYR A 12 19.59 4.60 -5.97
CA TYR A 12 20.90 5.23 -5.80
C TYR A 12 20.99 6.03 -4.50
N ASP A 13 22.22 6.32 -4.06
CA ASP A 13 22.54 7.04 -2.82
C ASP A 13 21.83 6.47 -1.59
N ILE A 14 21.97 5.16 -1.37
CA ILE A 14 21.19 4.42 -0.37
C ILE A 14 21.93 4.34 0.97
N LEU A 15 21.28 4.80 2.04
CA LEU A 15 21.69 4.60 3.44
C LEU A 15 20.78 3.57 4.11
N ARG A 16 21.36 2.65 4.89
CA ARG A 16 20.63 1.61 5.63
C ARG A 16 20.97 1.62 7.11
N GLY A 17 19.95 1.73 7.95
CA GLY A 17 19.98 1.38 9.37
C GLY A 17 19.42 -0.03 9.57
N ARG A 18 20.02 -0.81 10.46
CA ARG A 18 19.56 -2.18 10.78
C ARG A 18 18.95 -2.32 12.16
N GLU A 19 19.33 -1.44 13.08
CA GLU A 19 18.91 -1.46 14.48
C GLU A 19 18.31 -0.10 14.87
N PRO A 20 17.29 -0.07 15.76
CA PRO A 20 16.58 -1.23 16.30
C PRO A 20 15.65 -1.91 15.28
N ARG A 21 15.42 -1.28 14.12
CA ARG A 21 14.58 -1.76 13.03
C ARG A 21 15.24 -1.45 11.70
N PHE A 22 14.99 -2.26 10.68
CA PHE A 22 15.50 -1.97 9.34
C PHE A 22 14.83 -0.71 8.77
N VAL A 23 15.67 0.27 8.42
CA VAL A 23 15.28 1.50 7.73
C VAL A 23 16.24 1.72 6.57
N GLU A 24 15.71 2.01 5.39
CA GLU A 24 16.47 2.39 4.21
C GLU A 24 16.01 3.77 3.75
N ILE A 25 16.95 4.68 3.49
CA ILE A 25 16.68 6.00 2.92
C ILE A 25 17.49 6.08 1.64
N GLY A 26 16.87 6.46 0.53
CA GLY A 26 17.56 6.53 -0.75
C GLY A 26 16.77 7.30 -1.80
N ASN A 27 17.29 7.28 -3.02
CA ASN A 27 16.64 7.84 -4.18
C ASN A 27 16.32 6.74 -5.20
N TYR A 28 15.27 6.96 -5.98
CA TYR A 28 14.77 6.01 -6.96
C TYR A 28 14.41 6.73 -8.26
N SER A 29 14.79 6.15 -9.38
CA SER A 29 14.44 6.64 -10.71
C SER A 29 13.85 5.54 -11.58
N TYR A 30 12.93 5.94 -12.45
CA TYR A 30 12.35 5.07 -13.47
C TYR A 30 11.98 5.88 -14.72
N THR A 31 11.90 5.20 -15.85
CA THR A 31 11.53 5.79 -17.14
C THR A 31 10.12 5.36 -17.55
N THR A 32 9.29 6.30 -17.99
CA THR A 32 8.03 5.99 -18.68
C THR A 32 8.14 6.45 -20.13
N SER A 33 7.67 5.61 -21.05
CA SER A 33 7.63 5.95 -22.47
C SER A 33 6.26 5.67 -23.05
N ASP A 34 5.78 6.59 -23.89
CA ASP A 34 4.57 6.43 -24.71
C ASP A 34 4.90 6.03 -26.16
N GLY A 35 6.16 5.63 -26.41
CA GLY A 35 6.69 5.29 -27.73
C GLY A 35 7.18 6.48 -28.55
N LYS A 36 6.89 7.73 -28.15
CA LYS A 36 7.37 8.95 -28.82
C LYS A 36 8.25 9.80 -27.90
N ASN A 37 7.89 9.87 -26.63
CA ASN A 37 8.61 10.58 -25.59
C ASN A 37 9.02 9.60 -24.50
N THR A 38 10.17 9.88 -23.88
CA THR A 38 10.65 9.17 -22.70
C THR A 38 10.81 10.19 -21.58
N HIS A 39 10.18 9.92 -20.44
CA HIS A 39 10.25 10.76 -19.26
C HIS A 39 10.92 9.99 -18.13
N THR A 40 11.96 10.57 -17.53
CA THR A 40 12.61 10.01 -16.33
C THR A 40 12.07 10.69 -15.10
N SER A 41 11.39 9.93 -14.24
CA SER A 41 10.92 10.41 -12.95
C SER A 41 11.92 10.02 -11.86
N ARG A 42 12.16 10.94 -10.93
CA ARG A 42 13.03 10.74 -9.76
C ARG A 42 12.25 10.99 -8.48
N TRP A 43 12.59 10.24 -7.45
CA TRP A 43 11.89 10.22 -6.17
C TRP A 43 12.89 9.97 -5.05
N GLY A 44 12.67 10.60 -3.90
CA GLY A 44 13.25 10.15 -2.65
C GLY A 44 12.33 9.14 -1.98
N TYR A 45 12.91 8.18 -1.25
CA TYR A 45 12.11 7.22 -0.49
C TYR A 45 12.73 6.89 0.87
N ILE A 46 11.85 6.50 1.80
CA ILE A 46 12.18 5.86 3.07
C ILE A 46 11.43 4.53 3.10
N ALA A 47 12.13 3.42 3.35
CA ALA A 47 11.54 2.10 3.53
C ALA A 47 11.79 1.61 4.95
N ILE A 48 10.72 1.34 5.70
CA ILE A 48 10.76 0.87 7.08
C ILE A 48 10.16 -0.52 7.14
N ARG A 49 10.86 -1.47 7.76
CA ARG A 49 10.34 -2.83 7.94
C ARG A 49 9.47 -2.95 9.18
N LEU A 50 8.23 -3.36 9.02
CA LEU A 50 7.27 -3.57 10.09
C LEU A 50 7.48 -4.96 10.73
N ASP A 51 7.16 -5.09 12.02
CA ASP A 51 7.28 -6.40 12.72
C ASP A 51 6.19 -7.37 12.27
N VAL A 52 5.12 -6.81 11.72
CA VAL A 52 3.90 -7.52 11.43
C VAL A 52 3.36 -7.12 10.07
N PRO A 53 2.84 -8.08 9.29
CA PRO A 53 2.26 -7.74 8.01
C PRO A 53 0.95 -6.98 8.22
N LEU A 54 0.79 -5.89 7.47
CA LEU A 54 -0.37 -5.01 7.47
C LEU A 54 -1.10 -5.06 6.13
N PRO A 55 -2.41 -4.76 6.11
CA PRO A 55 -3.15 -4.63 4.85
C PRO A 55 -2.52 -3.55 3.98
N HIS A 56 -2.71 -3.68 2.67
CA HIS A 56 -2.21 -2.68 1.73
C HIS A 56 -2.97 -1.36 1.95
N ILE A 57 -2.31 -0.32 2.43
CA ILE A 57 -2.90 1.00 2.66
C ILE A 57 -2.05 2.06 1.97
N VAL A 58 -2.71 3.05 1.35
CA VAL A 58 -2.04 4.21 0.76
C VAL A 58 -2.60 5.47 1.38
N LEU A 59 -1.71 6.38 1.76
CA LEU A 59 -2.02 7.76 2.13
C LEU A 59 -1.41 8.67 1.06
N ASP A 60 -2.26 9.23 0.20
CA ASP A 60 -1.81 10.25 -0.74
C ASP A 60 -1.85 11.62 -0.03
N ALA A 61 -0.76 12.40 -0.05
CA ALA A 61 -0.69 13.68 0.63
C ALA A 61 -1.37 14.78 -0.21
N VAL A 62 -2.24 15.57 0.42
CA VAL A 62 -3.03 16.59 -0.29
C VAL A 62 -2.16 17.78 -0.70
N GLY A 63 -1.17 18.14 0.13
CA GLY A 63 -0.40 19.39 0.00
C GLY A 63 0.68 19.39 -1.08
N ASN A 64 1.17 18.23 -1.52
CA ASN A 64 2.27 18.16 -2.49
C ASN A 64 1.77 18.10 -3.96
N GLY A 65 0.47 17.88 -4.18
CA GLY A 65 -0.13 17.78 -5.52
C GLY A 65 0.23 16.53 -6.31
N VAL A 66 0.88 15.56 -5.66
CA VAL A 66 1.34 14.30 -6.23
C VAL A 66 0.40 13.18 -5.77
N LYS A 67 0.28 12.11 -6.57
CA LYS A 67 -0.52 10.92 -6.22
C LYS A 67 0.22 9.67 -6.66
N LEU A 68 0.26 8.65 -5.81
CA LEU A 68 0.87 7.36 -6.15
C LEU A 68 0.07 6.56 -7.20
N GLY A 69 -1.20 6.93 -7.39
CA GLY A 69 -2.04 6.39 -8.44
C GLY A 69 -3.49 6.86 -8.36
N LEU A 70 -4.28 6.40 -9.32
CA LEU A 70 -5.74 6.49 -9.26
C LEU A 70 -6.28 5.12 -8.85
N TRP A 71 -6.92 5.03 -7.70
CA TRP A 71 -7.48 3.78 -7.16
C TRP A 71 -8.91 3.53 -7.65
N GLU A 72 -9.36 2.28 -7.68
CA GLU A 72 -10.75 1.94 -8.06
C GLU A 72 -11.77 2.61 -7.11
N ARG A 73 -12.98 2.87 -7.63
CA ARG A 73 -14.08 3.42 -6.81
C ARG A 73 -14.40 2.45 -5.66
N GLY A 74 -14.55 2.98 -4.45
CA GLY A 74 -14.84 2.20 -3.26
C GLY A 74 -13.60 1.77 -2.45
N GLN A 75 -12.39 2.04 -2.94
CA GLN A 75 -11.15 1.81 -2.18
C GLN A 75 -10.71 3.03 -1.37
N ARG A 76 -11.53 4.09 -1.34
CA ARG A 76 -11.22 5.33 -0.63
C ARG A 76 -12.03 5.40 0.64
N LEU A 77 -11.35 5.65 1.74
CA LEU A 77 -11.94 5.78 3.06
C LEU A 77 -11.67 7.19 3.59
N SER A 78 -12.73 7.86 4.02
CA SER A 78 -12.65 9.14 4.72
C SER A 78 -12.61 8.86 6.21
N LEU A 79 -11.69 9.51 6.92
CA LEU A 79 -11.59 9.38 8.38
C LEU A 79 -12.25 10.58 9.07
N GLU A 80 -12.65 10.41 10.31
CA GLU A 80 -13.23 11.49 11.12
C GLU A 80 -12.20 12.59 11.42
N GLY A 81 -12.69 13.78 11.76
CA GLY A 81 -11.85 14.94 12.10
C GLY A 81 -11.35 15.68 10.87
N ASP A 82 -10.09 16.13 10.92
CA ASP A 82 -9.47 16.98 9.90
C ASP A 82 -8.43 16.24 9.04
N PHE A 83 -8.28 14.92 9.22
CA PHE A 83 -7.30 14.10 8.51
C PHE A 83 -7.39 14.22 6.98
N ASP A 84 -8.62 14.28 6.46
CA ASP A 84 -8.90 14.41 5.02
C ASP A 84 -8.39 15.72 4.39
N ARG A 85 -8.03 16.72 5.21
CA ARG A 85 -7.37 17.96 4.75
C ARG A 85 -5.90 17.75 4.41
N TYR A 86 -5.28 16.73 4.99
CA TYR A 86 -3.85 16.43 4.87
C TYR A 86 -3.62 15.20 4.00
N PHE A 87 -4.47 14.18 4.14
CA PHE A 87 -4.30 12.91 3.47
C PHE A 87 -5.57 12.37 2.83
N HIS A 88 -5.34 11.45 1.92
CA HIS A 88 -6.35 10.68 1.25
C HIS A 88 -6.07 9.21 1.48
N LEU A 89 -6.84 8.57 2.38
CA LEU A 89 -6.65 7.17 2.70
C LEU A 89 -7.33 6.28 1.66
N SER A 90 -6.57 5.32 1.15
CA SER A 90 -7.07 4.25 0.30
C SER A 90 -6.71 2.88 0.86
N CYS A 91 -7.68 1.95 0.91
CA CYS A 91 -7.49 0.57 1.31
C CYS A 91 -8.34 -0.38 0.42
N PRO A 92 -7.96 -1.67 0.28
CA PRO A 92 -8.77 -2.64 -0.44
C PRO A 92 -10.16 -2.78 0.18
N GLN A 93 -11.14 -3.06 -0.66
CA GLN A 93 -12.52 -3.26 -0.22
C GLN A 93 -12.61 -4.40 0.80
N GLY A 94 -13.33 -4.19 1.90
CA GLY A 94 -13.45 -5.15 2.99
C GLY A 94 -12.40 -5.01 4.10
N TYR A 95 -11.43 -4.10 3.95
CA TYR A 95 -10.42 -3.78 4.97
C TYR A 95 -10.66 -2.42 5.64
N GLU A 96 -11.81 -1.80 5.41
CA GLU A 96 -12.13 -0.47 5.94
C GLU A 96 -12.08 -0.47 7.48
N ARG A 97 -12.60 -1.53 8.10
CA ARG A 97 -12.56 -1.67 9.56
C ARG A 97 -11.12 -1.81 10.09
N ASP A 98 -10.29 -2.57 9.39
CA ASP A 98 -8.89 -2.75 9.79
C ASP A 98 -8.12 -1.44 9.62
N ALA A 99 -8.39 -0.67 8.56
CA ALA A 99 -7.85 0.67 8.37
C ALA A 99 -8.29 1.63 9.50
N LEU A 100 -9.55 1.61 9.93
CA LEU A 100 -10.03 2.41 11.07
C LEU A 100 -9.32 2.03 12.38
N TYR A 101 -9.04 0.75 12.59
CA TYR A 101 -8.29 0.31 13.77
C TYR A 101 -6.81 0.68 13.72
N LEU A 102 -6.23 0.79 12.53
CA LEU A 102 -4.83 1.20 12.35
C LEU A 102 -4.66 2.72 12.47
N PHE A 103 -5.64 3.51 12.02
CA PHE A 103 -5.60 4.96 12.03
C PHE A 103 -6.37 5.54 13.22
N THR A 104 -5.94 5.20 14.44
CA THR A 104 -6.47 5.86 15.64
C THR A 104 -6.07 7.35 15.67
N PRO A 105 -6.77 8.20 16.44
CA PRO A 105 -6.50 9.65 16.44
C PRO A 105 -5.05 10.06 16.70
N ASP A 106 -4.34 9.34 17.55
CA ASP A 106 -2.92 9.60 17.83
C ASP A 106 -2.00 9.24 16.65
N VAL A 107 -2.38 8.27 15.84
CA VAL A 107 -1.71 7.88 14.59
C VAL A 107 -1.89 8.93 13.52
N MET A 108 -3.14 9.33 13.33
CA MET A 108 -3.51 10.37 12.38
C MET A 108 -2.72 11.66 12.65
N ALA A 109 -2.67 12.10 13.90
CA ALA A 109 -1.90 13.27 14.31
C ALA A 109 -0.41 13.13 13.95
N ARG A 110 0.19 11.95 14.17
CA ARG A 110 1.60 11.72 13.87
C ARG A 110 1.93 11.79 12.39
N PHE A 111 1.05 11.22 11.55
CA PHE A 111 1.18 11.37 10.09
C PHE A 111 1.01 12.83 9.67
N ILE A 112 0.05 13.56 10.22
CA ILE A 112 -0.15 14.99 9.93
C ILE A 112 1.11 15.80 10.28
N ASP A 113 1.64 15.61 11.48
CA ASP A 113 2.74 16.42 12.01
C ASP A 113 4.07 16.15 11.30
N ASN A 114 4.32 14.91 10.87
CA ASN A 114 5.66 14.49 10.42
C ASN A 114 5.72 14.07 8.94
N ALA A 115 4.62 13.57 8.38
CA ALA A 115 4.63 12.94 7.07
C ALA A 115 3.67 13.58 6.07
N SER A 116 3.01 14.70 6.40
CA SER A 116 2.02 15.37 5.52
C SER A 116 2.57 15.89 4.19
N ALA A 117 3.89 15.91 4.02
CA ALA A 117 4.55 16.19 2.75
C ALA A 117 4.87 14.94 1.90
N LEU A 118 4.70 13.74 2.47
CA LEU A 118 5.12 12.46 1.92
C LEU A 118 3.92 11.60 1.56
N GLU A 119 4.05 10.89 0.45
CA GLU A 119 3.13 9.81 0.12
C GLU A 119 3.48 8.58 0.97
N VAL A 120 2.51 7.93 1.60
CA VAL A 120 2.77 6.73 2.42
C VAL A 120 2.11 5.51 1.79
N GLU A 121 2.84 4.41 1.68
CA GLU A 121 2.33 3.12 1.21
C GLU A 121 2.74 2.03 2.20
N ILE A 122 1.75 1.42 2.84
CA ILE A 122 1.92 0.25 3.70
C ILE A 122 1.55 -0.98 2.90
N VAL A 123 2.38 -2.00 2.93
CA VAL A 123 2.17 -3.21 2.17
C VAL A 123 2.97 -4.36 2.75
N ASP A 124 2.27 -5.44 3.09
CA ASP A 124 2.88 -6.60 3.74
C ASP A 124 3.65 -6.14 5.01
N ASP A 125 4.93 -6.49 5.15
CA ASP A 125 5.80 -6.08 6.26
C ASP A 125 6.59 -4.79 5.98
N TRP A 126 6.14 -3.94 5.06
CA TRP A 126 6.83 -2.70 4.69
C TRP A 126 5.94 -1.47 4.80
N MET A 127 6.56 -0.37 5.25
CA MET A 127 6.06 0.98 5.10
C MET A 127 7.03 1.77 4.25
N PHE A 128 6.51 2.33 3.16
CA PHE A 128 7.24 3.22 2.27
C PHE A 128 6.73 4.64 2.43
N LEU A 129 7.65 5.59 2.48
CA LEU A 129 7.36 7.01 2.35
C LEU A 129 8.05 7.52 1.10
N TYR A 130 7.32 8.20 0.23
CA TYR A 130 7.85 8.74 -1.01
C TYR A 130 7.79 10.27 -1.01
N SER A 131 8.88 10.86 -1.47
CA SER A 131 9.03 12.29 -1.69
C SER A 131 9.20 12.55 -3.18
N PRO A 132 8.49 13.54 -3.75
CA PRO A 132 8.74 13.95 -5.14
C PRO A 132 10.16 14.51 -5.34
N ASP A 133 10.79 14.99 -4.26
CA ASP A 133 12.19 15.39 -4.27
C ASP A 133 13.10 14.28 -3.73
N GLU A 134 14.34 14.26 -4.18
CA GLU A 134 15.39 13.35 -3.68
C GLU A 134 15.61 13.55 -2.16
N LEU A 135 15.65 12.47 -1.39
CA LEU A 135 15.86 12.54 0.06
C LEU A 135 17.34 12.39 0.43
N SER A 136 18.05 11.49 -0.26
CA SER A 136 19.47 11.28 -0.03
C SER A 136 20.27 12.31 -0.83
N THR A 137 20.66 13.40 -0.17
CA THR A 137 21.41 14.51 -0.78
C THR A 137 22.60 14.91 0.10
N LEU A 138 23.35 15.92 -0.34
CA LEU A 138 24.43 16.51 0.45
C LEU A 138 23.95 17.56 1.47
N ASP A 139 22.63 17.85 1.52
CA ASP A 139 22.07 18.84 2.44
C ASP A 139 21.82 18.22 3.83
N PRO A 140 22.52 18.68 4.89
CA PRO A 140 22.32 18.16 6.23
C PRO A 140 20.92 18.45 6.79
N ALA A 141 20.24 19.51 6.34
CA ALA A 141 18.88 19.82 6.80
C ALA A 141 17.86 18.78 6.32
N ARG A 142 18.02 18.29 5.07
CA ARG A 142 17.20 17.17 4.56
C ARG A 142 17.39 15.91 5.38
N TRP A 143 18.63 15.57 5.73
CA TRP A 143 18.91 14.41 6.58
C TRP A 143 18.31 14.55 7.98
N ALA A 144 18.46 15.72 8.60
CA ALA A 144 17.88 15.99 9.91
C ALA A 144 16.35 15.84 9.89
N TRP A 145 15.70 16.37 8.85
CA TRP A 145 14.26 16.21 8.67
C TRP A 145 13.87 14.74 8.45
N ALA A 146 14.53 14.02 7.54
CA ALA A 146 14.23 12.62 7.26
C ALA A 146 14.38 11.74 8.51
N PHE A 147 15.42 11.97 9.33
CA PHE A 147 15.59 11.26 10.59
C PHE A 147 14.53 11.64 11.63
N ALA A 148 14.07 12.88 11.69
CA ALA A 148 12.96 13.29 12.55
C ALA A 148 11.67 12.55 12.17
N VAL A 149 11.36 12.47 10.87
CA VAL A 149 10.20 11.70 10.36
C VAL A 149 10.30 10.23 10.74
N VAL A 150 11.46 9.60 10.48
CA VAL A 150 11.69 8.18 10.84
C VAL A 150 11.51 7.98 12.34
N SER A 151 12.14 8.80 13.17
CA SER A 151 12.08 8.65 14.64
C SER A 151 10.64 8.78 15.14
N ALA A 152 9.90 9.78 14.66
CA ALA A 152 8.52 10.00 15.05
C ALA A 152 7.58 8.83 14.67
N LEU A 153 7.84 8.17 13.54
CA LEU A 153 7.06 7.01 13.10
C LEU A 153 7.46 5.74 13.85
N LEU A 154 8.75 5.50 14.07
CA LEU A 154 9.25 4.31 14.76
C LEU A 154 8.71 4.19 16.20
N ASP A 155 8.71 5.30 16.95
CA ASP A 155 8.19 5.34 18.33
C ASP A 155 6.74 4.86 18.41
N LYS A 156 5.96 5.10 17.35
CA LYS A 156 4.54 4.75 17.28
C LYS A 156 4.29 3.36 16.71
N LEU A 157 5.05 2.95 15.69
CA LEU A 157 4.96 1.60 15.14
C LEU A 157 5.28 0.53 16.18
N GLU A 158 6.23 0.81 17.08
CA GLU A 158 6.54 -0.10 18.18
C GLU A 158 5.39 -0.20 19.21
N GLN A 159 4.64 0.88 19.42
CA GLN A 159 3.44 0.87 20.27
C GLN A 159 2.30 0.09 19.62
N TRP A 160 2.13 0.20 18.30
CA TRP A 160 1.06 -0.51 17.58
C TRP A 160 1.29 -2.01 17.45
N GLY A 161 2.54 -2.43 17.21
CA GLY A 161 2.88 -3.85 17.19
C GLY A 161 2.45 -4.54 18.47
N ARG A 162 2.78 -3.94 19.63
CA ARG A 162 2.38 -4.41 20.96
C ARG A 162 0.85 -4.44 21.14
N TRP A 163 0.17 -3.32 20.88
CA TRP A 163 -1.28 -3.22 21.07
C TRP A 163 -2.08 -4.22 20.20
N ARG A 164 -1.66 -4.40 18.95
CA ARG A 164 -2.34 -5.33 18.03
C ARG A 164 -2.13 -6.76 18.49
N ASP A 165 -0.91 -7.13 18.86
CA ASP A 165 -0.60 -8.48 19.29
C ASP A 165 -1.37 -8.84 20.58
N ASP A 166 -1.52 -7.91 21.52
CA ASP A 166 -2.35 -8.10 22.72
C ASP A 166 -3.82 -8.41 22.37
N ARG A 167 -4.42 -7.66 21.42
CA ARG A 167 -5.81 -7.91 20.99
C ARG A 167 -6.01 -9.16 20.14
N LEU A 168 -5.01 -9.51 19.31
CA LEU A 168 -5.04 -10.77 18.57
C LEU A 168 -4.94 -11.96 19.53
N GLN A 169 -4.17 -11.84 20.60
CA GLN A 169 -4.13 -12.84 21.67
C GLN A 169 -5.47 -12.91 22.43
N GLU A 170 -6.09 -11.78 22.77
CA GLU A 170 -7.42 -11.75 23.40
C GLU A 170 -8.51 -12.39 22.50
N GLY A 171 -8.48 -12.12 21.20
CA GLY A 171 -9.40 -12.72 20.22
C GLY A 171 -9.17 -14.21 19.96
N ALA A 172 -7.91 -14.67 20.03
CA ALA A 172 -7.55 -16.08 19.94
C ALA A 172 -7.93 -16.87 21.20
N PHE A 173 -8.02 -16.21 22.36
CA PHE A 173 -8.42 -16.80 23.64
C PHE A 173 -9.94 -16.73 23.90
N ALA A 174 -10.72 -16.11 23.00
CA ALA A 174 -12.18 -16.19 23.07
C ALA A 174 -12.60 -17.67 22.97
N PRO A 175 -13.40 -18.19 23.91
CA PRO A 175 -13.75 -19.60 23.95
C PRO A 175 -14.50 -19.97 22.67
N ARG A 176 -13.80 -20.66 21.76
CA ARG A 176 -14.42 -21.32 20.62
C ARG A 176 -15.45 -22.31 21.21
N PRO A 177 -16.72 -22.30 20.78
CA PRO A 177 -17.67 -23.29 21.25
C PRO A 177 -17.14 -24.65 20.87
N VAL A 178 -16.61 -25.36 21.86
CA VAL A 178 -16.11 -26.72 21.72
C VAL A 178 -17.34 -27.56 21.42
N PRO A 179 -17.43 -28.27 20.28
CA PRO A 179 -18.49 -29.24 20.11
C PRO A 179 -18.31 -30.27 21.22
N VAL A 180 -19.29 -30.37 22.11
CA VAL A 180 -19.31 -31.33 23.20
C VAL A 180 -19.25 -32.73 22.57
N ALA A 181 -18.07 -33.33 22.58
CA ALA A 181 -17.89 -34.71 22.21
C ALA A 181 -18.52 -35.59 23.29
N ALA A 182 -19.47 -36.45 22.89
CA ALA A 182 -20.03 -37.47 23.75
C ALA A 182 -18.93 -38.47 24.18
N THR A 183 -18.82 -38.69 25.49
CA THR A 183 -17.89 -39.62 26.15
C THR A 183 -18.34 -41.10 25.99
N PRO A 184 -17.55 -42.12 26.39
CA PRO A 184 -16.88 -43.05 25.47
C PRO A 184 -17.34 -44.52 25.62
N GLY A 185 -17.06 -45.35 24.62
CA GLY A 185 -17.33 -46.80 24.70
C GLY A 185 -16.30 -47.66 23.99
N ALA A 186 -15.68 -48.55 24.78
CA ALA A 186 -15.02 -49.81 24.43
C ALA A 186 -13.53 -49.80 23.97
N VAL A 187 -12.86 -50.89 24.39
CA VAL A 187 -11.42 -51.07 24.62
C VAL A 187 -10.78 -51.99 23.55
N ALA A 188 -9.64 -51.54 22.99
CA ALA A 188 -8.38 -52.22 22.52
C ALA A 188 -8.43 -53.52 21.64
N PRO A 189 -7.33 -54.01 20.98
CA PRO A 189 -5.90 -53.63 21.12
C PRO A 189 -4.98 -53.60 19.85
N THR A 190 -3.81 -52.95 20.03
CA THR A 190 -2.43 -53.19 19.51
C THR A 190 -2.10 -53.36 18.01
N ALA A 191 -1.24 -52.46 17.46
CA ALA A 191 0.04 -52.81 16.78
C ALA A 191 0.85 -51.58 16.28
N ALA A 192 2.12 -51.53 16.71
CA ALA A 192 3.35 -51.05 16.04
C ALA A 192 3.47 -49.62 15.44
N ALA A 193 4.52 -48.90 15.86
CA ALA A 193 5.17 -47.79 15.16
C ALA A 193 6.70 -47.90 15.38
N PRO A 194 7.60 -47.20 14.64
CA PRO A 194 7.39 -46.34 13.47
C PRO A 194 8.39 -46.56 12.31
N THR A 195 8.11 -45.96 11.15
CA THR A 195 9.15 -45.44 10.23
C THR A 195 8.62 -44.10 9.71
N PRO A 196 9.32 -42.97 9.92
CA PRO A 196 8.78 -41.67 9.53
C PRO A 196 9.04 -41.44 8.03
N ALA A 197 7.98 -41.48 7.24
CA ALA A 197 7.97 -40.85 5.91
C ALA A 197 8.01 -39.32 6.09
N PRO A 198 8.68 -38.56 5.20
CA PRO A 198 8.79 -37.12 5.32
C PRO A 198 7.41 -36.49 5.17
N LEU A 199 6.99 -35.73 6.19
CA LEU A 199 5.77 -34.95 6.14
C LEU A 199 5.90 -33.91 5.02
N PRO A 200 4.89 -33.74 4.13
CA PRO A 200 4.84 -32.56 3.28
C PRO A 200 4.79 -31.35 4.21
N MET A 201 5.66 -30.37 3.94
CA MET A 201 5.70 -29.09 4.64
C MET A 201 4.32 -28.44 4.53
N THR A 202 3.49 -28.65 5.54
CA THR A 202 2.27 -27.89 5.75
C THR A 202 2.69 -26.47 6.03
N PHE A 203 2.43 -25.58 5.07
CA PHE A 203 2.48 -24.15 5.30
C PHE A 203 1.71 -23.86 6.57
N THR A 204 2.43 -23.35 7.56
CA THR A 204 1.89 -22.80 8.80
C THR A 204 0.72 -21.89 8.43
N PRO A 205 -0.47 -22.03 9.04
CA PRO A 205 -1.56 -21.11 8.76
C PRO A 205 -1.10 -19.70 9.13
N ALA A 206 -1.39 -18.74 8.24
CA ALA A 206 -1.11 -17.34 8.48
C ALA A 206 -1.71 -16.92 9.84
N PRO A 207 -0.99 -16.14 10.66
CA PRO A 207 -1.46 -15.72 11.96
C PRO A 207 -2.82 -15.02 11.86
N VAL A 208 -3.71 -15.35 12.80
CA VAL A 208 -5.05 -14.78 12.93
C VAL A 208 -4.93 -13.27 13.02
N GLY A 209 -5.60 -12.53 12.13
CA GLY A 209 -5.63 -11.06 12.12
C GLY A 209 -5.05 -10.40 10.89
N VAL A 210 -4.35 -11.16 10.04
CA VAL A 210 -3.97 -10.71 8.70
C VAL A 210 -4.75 -11.57 7.73
N ALA A 211 -5.54 -10.96 6.87
CA ALA A 211 -6.27 -11.69 5.85
C ALA A 211 -5.31 -12.60 5.05
N PRO A 212 -5.80 -13.70 4.45
CA PRO A 212 -5.01 -14.50 3.51
C PRO A 212 -4.32 -13.56 2.52
N PRO A 213 -3.11 -13.87 2.01
CA PRO A 213 -2.41 -13.01 1.04
C PRO A 213 -3.33 -12.77 -0.18
N GLY A 214 -4.09 -11.67 -0.18
CA GLY A 214 -5.43 -11.78 -0.77
C GLY A 214 -5.93 -10.56 -1.52
N GLN A 215 -5.72 -9.34 -1.04
CA GLN A 215 -6.18 -8.17 -1.78
C GLN A 215 -5.21 -7.00 -1.68
N ARG A 216 -4.68 -6.60 -2.84
CA ARG A 216 -3.92 -5.36 -3.02
C ARG A 216 -4.88 -4.31 -3.58
N LEU A 217 -4.62 -3.02 -3.30
CA LEU A 217 -5.27 -1.92 -4.01
C LEU A 217 -5.17 -2.15 -5.51
N LYS A 218 -6.31 -2.03 -6.18
CA LYS A 218 -6.38 -2.12 -7.63
C LYS A 218 -6.34 -0.71 -8.17
N ARG A 219 -5.36 -0.45 -9.04
CA ARG A 219 -5.34 0.82 -9.78
C ARG A 219 -6.56 0.84 -10.71
N SER A 220 -7.30 1.93 -10.69
CA SER A 220 -8.31 2.18 -11.70
C SER A 220 -7.62 2.22 -13.06
N ASN A 221 -8.18 1.51 -14.03
CA ASN A 221 -7.72 1.56 -15.42
C ASN A 221 -8.19 2.87 -16.09
N ALA A 222 -7.93 4.03 -15.46
CA ALA A 222 -8.29 5.34 -15.98
C ALA A 222 -7.67 5.61 -17.37
N TRP A 223 -6.55 4.95 -17.70
CA TRP A 223 -5.94 4.98 -19.03
C TRP A 223 -6.81 4.33 -20.12
N LEU A 224 -7.62 3.31 -19.81
CA LEU A 224 -8.59 2.74 -20.76
C LEU A 224 -9.75 3.71 -21.03
N ILE A 225 -10.18 4.47 -20.02
CA ILE A 225 -11.21 5.49 -20.17
C ILE A 225 -10.65 6.68 -20.97
N ALA A 226 -9.45 7.13 -20.67
CA ALA A 226 -8.77 8.16 -21.46
C ALA A 226 -8.54 7.71 -22.91
N LEU A 227 -8.15 6.46 -23.14
CA LEU A 227 -7.99 5.89 -24.48
C LEU A 227 -9.32 5.76 -25.23
N LEU A 228 -10.42 5.41 -24.55
CA LEU A 228 -11.78 5.41 -25.13
C LEU A 228 -12.28 6.82 -25.46
N VAL A 229 -11.98 7.82 -24.62
CA VAL A 229 -12.34 9.22 -24.88
C VAL A 229 -11.53 9.79 -26.05
N VAL A 230 -10.22 9.48 -26.10
CA VAL A 230 -9.34 9.89 -27.22
C VAL A 230 -9.68 9.15 -28.51
N ALA A 231 -9.99 7.85 -28.44
CA ALA A 231 -10.45 7.09 -29.61
C ALA A 231 -11.83 7.57 -30.08
N GLY A 232 -12.74 7.88 -29.16
CA GLY A 232 -14.04 8.46 -29.47
C GLY A 232 -13.93 9.84 -30.12
N SER A 233 -13.04 10.71 -29.61
CA SER A 233 -12.82 12.03 -30.22
C SER A 233 -12.16 11.95 -31.60
N LEU A 234 -11.25 11.00 -31.82
CA LEU A 234 -10.62 10.73 -33.11
C LEU A 234 -11.59 10.20 -34.18
N VAL A 235 -12.74 9.64 -33.80
CA VAL A 235 -13.77 9.18 -34.75
C VAL A 235 -14.86 10.23 -34.94
N VAL A 236 -15.33 10.83 -33.84
CA VAL A 236 -16.47 11.78 -33.87
C VAL A 236 -16.08 13.10 -34.53
N ILE A 237 -14.88 13.64 -34.27
CA ILE A 237 -14.44 14.92 -34.84
C ILE A 237 -14.32 14.85 -36.37
N PRO A 238 -13.61 13.89 -36.99
CA PRO A 238 -13.54 13.82 -38.45
C PRO A 238 -14.88 13.47 -39.09
N LEU A 239 -15.74 12.69 -38.43
CA LEU A 239 -17.09 12.40 -38.94
C LEU A 239 -17.95 13.69 -39.01
N VAL A 240 -17.90 14.53 -37.98
CA VAL A 240 -18.61 15.81 -37.94
C VAL A 240 -18.05 16.80 -38.96
N VAL A 241 -16.72 16.88 -39.10
CA VAL A 241 -16.06 17.73 -40.11
C VAL A 241 -16.41 17.27 -41.53
N PHE A 242 -16.40 15.95 -41.77
CA PHE A 242 -16.80 15.38 -43.06
C PHE A 242 -18.27 15.63 -43.38
N ALA A 243 -19.17 15.41 -42.42
CA ALA A 243 -20.60 15.68 -42.60
C ALA A 243 -20.88 17.17 -42.86
N ALA A 244 -20.21 18.07 -42.15
CA ALA A 244 -20.33 19.51 -42.35
C ALA A 244 -19.79 19.94 -43.73
N GLY A 245 -18.63 19.40 -44.15
CA GLY A 245 -18.07 19.67 -45.48
C GLY A 245 -18.93 19.10 -46.62
N PHE A 246 -19.52 17.93 -46.43
CA PHE A 246 -20.42 17.30 -47.39
C PHE A 246 -21.74 18.08 -47.54
N LEU A 247 -22.32 18.55 -46.43
CA LEU A 247 -23.50 19.42 -46.45
C LEU A 247 -23.22 20.77 -47.11
N PHE A 248 -22.02 21.34 -46.91
CA PHE A 248 -21.62 22.58 -47.57
C PHE A 248 -21.42 22.39 -49.08
N PHE A 249 -20.86 21.26 -49.51
CA PHE A 249 -20.70 20.92 -50.93
C PHE A 249 -22.05 20.73 -51.65
N LEU A 250 -23.05 20.14 -50.97
CA LEU A 250 -24.41 19.98 -51.52
C LEU A 250 -25.20 21.29 -51.62
N ALA A 251 -24.74 22.36 -50.95
CA ALA A 251 -25.39 23.67 -50.93
C ALA A 251 -24.79 24.68 -51.95
N GLN A 252 -23.77 24.27 -52.72
CA GLN A 252 -23.17 25.01 -53.84
C GLN A 252 -23.76 24.52 -55.16
#